data_AF-A0A8H5WGX5-F1
#
_entry.id   AF-A0A8H5WGX5-F1
#
_cell.length_a   1.000
_cell.length_b   1.000
_cell.length_c   1.000
_cell.angle_alpha   90.00
_cell.angle_beta   90.00
_cell.angle_gamma   90.00
#
_symmetry.space_group_name_H-M   'P 1'
#
loop_
_entity.id
_entity.type
_entity.pdbx_description
1 polymer ?
#
loop_
_entity_poly.entity_id
_entity_poly.type
_entity_poly.pdbx_seq_one_letter_code
_entity_poly.pdbx_strand_id
1 'polypeptide(L)'
;MFRHPPTPIFAAGDIAELVRLGHLTALGEDGTRKLHKRRLNPFADREYSDRSLEARSTTDPDAFVAIPDQRISKATIKYIGFKQEKADRIWYQWENWPAMEFPHKLEWAFLDYVLEYIDCSRDVYEEEDSAWRDAMDSWGISLDLQDAILDPLFKEIREADTCAEWVKDSMRMRFRGLEVIRKTSQDREKALLDCRSQPGVTNIASDD
;
A
#
# COMPACT_ATOMS: atom_id res chain seq x y z
N MET A 1 -5.97 6.72 26.07
CA MET A 1 -5.51 6.61 24.66
C MET A 1 -5.53 5.14 24.29
N PHE A 2 -6.53 4.67 23.56
CA PHE A 2 -6.56 3.28 23.08
C PHE A 2 -5.63 3.18 21.87
N ARG A 3 -4.53 2.42 21.99
CA ARG A 3 -3.63 2.15 20.87
C ARG A 3 -4.11 0.92 20.12
N HIS A 4 -4.26 1.00 18.81
CA HIS A 4 -4.51 -0.16 17.96
C HIS A 4 -3.33 -1.13 18.03
N PRO A 5 -3.56 -2.45 17.98
CA PRO A 5 -2.47 -3.39 17.82
C PRO A 5 -1.71 -3.06 16.52
N PRO A 6 -0.37 -3.19 16.50
CA PRO A 6 0.41 -2.97 15.29
C PRO A 6 -0.07 -3.88 14.16
N THR A 7 -0.16 -3.33 12.95
CA THR A 7 -0.54 -4.07 11.73
C THR A 7 0.59 -3.92 10.69
N PRO A 8 1.80 -4.45 10.96
CA PRO A 8 2.96 -4.21 10.13
C PRO A 8 2.76 -4.80 8.72
N ILE A 9 3.20 -4.06 7.71
CA ILE A 9 3.23 -4.54 6.33
C ILE A 9 4.40 -5.49 6.14
N PHE A 10 5.57 -5.17 6.69
CA PHE A 10 6.78 -5.97 6.49
C PHE A 10 7.09 -6.83 7.72
N ALA A 11 7.47 -8.08 7.48
CA ALA A 11 7.95 -8.99 8.51
C ALA A 11 9.36 -8.58 8.97
N ALA A 12 9.68 -8.74 10.25
CA ALA A 12 10.87 -8.13 10.84
C ALA A 12 12.19 -8.63 10.24
N GLY A 13 12.31 -9.94 9.98
CA GLY A 13 13.44 -10.56 9.31
C GLY A 13 13.55 -10.18 7.84
N ASP A 14 12.41 -10.03 7.15
CA ASP A 14 12.38 -9.54 5.76
C ASP A 14 12.81 -8.06 5.67
N ILE A 15 12.40 -7.21 6.63
CA ILE A 15 12.91 -5.83 6.73
C ILE A 15 14.44 -5.85 6.81
N ALA A 16 15.01 -6.64 7.73
CA ALA A 16 16.44 -6.68 7.93
C ALA A 16 17.18 -7.10 6.65
N GLU A 17 16.67 -8.12 5.95
CA GLU A 17 17.28 -8.60 4.71
C GLU A 17 17.13 -7.60 3.55
N LEU A 18 15.93 -7.04 3.34
CA LEU A 18 15.72 -6.06 2.28
C LEU A 18 16.53 -4.78 2.50
N VAL A 19 16.68 -4.32 3.75
CA VAL A 19 17.55 -3.19 4.08
C VAL A 19 19.02 -3.54 3.80
N ARG A 20 19.48 -4.75 4.19
CA ARG A 20 20.84 -5.23 3.91
C ARG A 20 21.13 -5.27 2.41
N LEU A 21 20.15 -5.68 1.61
CA LEU A 21 20.23 -5.70 0.14
C LEU A 21 20.03 -4.31 -0.49
N GLY A 22 19.60 -3.31 0.29
CA GLY A 22 19.24 -1.97 -0.15
C GLY A 22 18.00 -1.92 -1.06
N HIS A 23 17.10 -2.89 -0.90
CA HIS A 23 15.80 -2.98 -1.57
C HIS A 23 14.65 -2.38 -0.74
N LEU A 24 14.94 -1.97 0.50
CA LEU A 24 14.01 -1.26 1.38
C LEU A 24 14.75 -0.14 2.12
N THR A 25 14.16 1.05 2.19
CA THR A 25 14.73 2.17 2.96
C THR A 25 14.39 2.08 4.45
N ALA A 26 15.07 2.91 5.24
CA ALA A 26 14.63 3.23 6.59
C ALA A 26 13.20 3.80 6.60
N LEU A 27 12.55 3.71 7.76
CA LEU A 27 11.23 4.30 7.97
C LEU A 27 11.33 5.82 7.92
N GLY A 28 10.60 6.44 7.00
CA GLY A 28 10.47 7.88 6.88
C GLY A 28 9.59 8.46 7.98
N GLU A 29 9.74 9.76 8.24
CA GLU A 29 8.90 10.50 9.20
C GLU A 29 7.42 10.53 8.80
N ASP A 30 7.13 10.31 7.52
CA ASP A 30 5.78 10.21 6.98
C ASP A 30 5.10 8.85 7.20
N GLY A 31 5.80 7.92 7.85
CA GLY A 31 5.30 6.57 8.14
C GLY A 31 5.43 5.60 6.96
N THR A 32 6.23 5.92 5.94
CA THR A 32 6.46 5.06 4.77
C THR A 32 7.88 4.54 4.68
N ARG A 33 8.06 3.47 3.90
CA ARG A 33 9.35 2.98 3.41
C ARG A 33 9.31 2.91 1.89
N LYS A 34 10.43 3.20 1.23
CA LYS A 34 10.57 2.97 -0.21
C LYS A 34 11.00 1.52 -0.44
N LEU A 35 10.16 0.75 -1.11
CA LEU A 35 10.40 -0.64 -1.49
C LEU A 35 10.74 -0.71 -2.98
N HIS A 36 11.76 -1.49 -3.32
CA HIS A 36 12.11 -1.76 -4.72
C HIS A 36 10.95 -2.49 -5.42
N LYS A 37 10.53 -2.03 -6.60
CA LYS A 37 9.32 -2.51 -7.29
C LYS A 37 9.32 -4.03 -7.50
N ARG A 38 10.47 -4.63 -7.83
CA ARG A 38 10.68 -6.09 -7.92
C ARG A 38 10.45 -6.90 -6.62
N ARG A 39 10.12 -6.24 -5.51
CA ARG A 39 9.84 -6.87 -4.20
C ARG A 39 8.40 -6.65 -3.73
N LEU A 40 7.56 -6.01 -4.54
CA LEU A 40 6.18 -5.67 -4.19
C LEU A 40 5.28 -6.90 -4.00
N ASN A 41 5.31 -7.82 -4.95
CA ASN A 41 4.36 -8.92 -5.03
C ASN A 41 5.05 -10.18 -5.60
N PRO A 42 4.39 -11.35 -5.62
CA PRO A 42 5.00 -12.60 -6.08
C PRO A 42 5.42 -12.60 -7.56
N PHE A 43 4.84 -11.72 -8.39
CA PHE A 43 5.12 -11.60 -9.82
C PHE A 43 6.03 -10.42 -10.16
N ALA A 44 6.42 -9.62 -9.16
CA ALA A 44 7.10 -8.36 -9.36
C ALA A 44 8.47 -8.49 -10.05
N ASP A 45 9.17 -9.62 -9.89
CA ASP A 45 10.41 -9.89 -10.61
C ASP A 45 10.21 -10.00 -12.13
N ARG A 46 9.03 -10.46 -12.57
CA ARG A 46 8.66 -10.51 -13.99
C ARG A 46 8.12 -9.16 -14.47
N GLU A 47 7.22 -8.55 -13.70
CA GLU A 47 6.56 -7.28 -14.04
C GLU A 47 7.57 -6.14 -14.22
N TYR A 48 8.58 -6.08 -13.37
CA TYR A 48 9.61 -5.03 -13.37
C TYR A 48 10.97 -5.58 -13.80
N SER A 49 10.97 -6.52 -14.75
CA SER A 49 12.19 -7.17 -15.25
C SER A 49 13.14 -6.21 -15.98
N ASP A 50 12.62 -5.08 -16.47
CA ASP A 50 13.37 -3.95 -17.02
C ASP A 50 14.21 -3.20 -15.97
N ARG A 51 13.88 -3.35 -14.68
CA ARG A 51 14.55 -2.66 -13.58
C ARG A 51 15.66 -3.53 -12.96
N SER A 52 16.85 -2.95 -12.85
CA SER A 52 18.00 -3.59 -12.21
C SER A 52 17.79 -3.74 -10.70
N LEU A 53 18.08 -4.91 -10.14
CA LEU A 53 18.07 -5.11 -8.67
C LEU A 53 19.20 -4.36 -7.95
N GLU A 54 20.19 -3.85 -8.69
CA GLU A 54 21.25 -2.98 -8.14
C GLU A 54 20.82 -1.52 -8.04
N ALA A 55 19.64 -1.18 -8.58
CA ALA A 55 19.07 0.16 -8.45
C ALA A 55 18.97 0.56 -6.97
N ARG A 56 19.36 1.80 -6.67
CA ARG A 56 19.30 2.38 -5.33
C ARG A 56 18.29 3.51 -5.33
N SER A 57 17.54 3.67 -4.25
CA SER A 57 16.52 4.72 -4.15
C SER A 57 17.07 6.14 -4.34
N THR A 58 18.38 6.36 -4.17
CA THR A 58 19.05 7.65 -4.36
C THR A 58 19.46 7.92 -5.81
N THR A 59 19.70 6.88 -6.61
CA THR A 59 20.20 7.00 -7.99
C THR A 59 19.14 6.66 -9.03
N ASP A 60 18.20 5.79 -8.68
CA ASP A 60 17.06 5.39 -9.51
C ASP A 60 15.81 5.34 -8.61
N PRO A 61 15.22 6.52 -8.31
CA PRO A 61 14.03 6.60 -7.46
C PRO A 61 12.82 5.91 -8.09
N ASP A 62 12.75 5.83 -9.43
CA ASP A 62 11.62 5.26 -10.16
C ASP A 62 11.56 3.73 -10.04
N ALA A 63 12.66 3.08 -9.70
CA ALA A 63 12.70 1.66 -9.35
C ALA A 63 12.06 1.37 -7.98
N PHE A 64 11.67 2.40 -7.21
CA PHE A 64 11.11 2.26 -5.87
C PHE A 64 9.70 2.84 -5.78
N VAL A 65 8.93 2.39 -4.79
CA VAL A 65 7.61 2.92 -4.46
C VAL A 65 7.49 3.08 -2.94
N ALA A 66 6.84 4.16 -2.51
CA ALA A 66 6.58 4.40 -1.09
C ALA A 66 5.40 3.55 -0.60
N ILE A 67 5.64 2.72 0.41
CA ILE A 67 4.68 1.82 1.04
C ILE A 67 4.54 2.20 2.52
N PRO A 68 3.32 2.33 3.06
CA PRO A 68 3.11 2.50 4.51
C PRO A 68 3.80 1.39 5.33
N ASP A 69 4.33 1.70 6.50
CA ASP A 69 4.89 0.67 7.38
C ASP A 69 3.80 -0.15 8.10
N GLN A 70 2.62 0.46 8.30
CA GLN A 70 1.48 -0.10 9.00
C GLN A 70 0.22 -0.03 8.13
N ARG A 71 -0.59 -1.11 8.10
CA ARG A 71 -1.85 -1.14 7.34
C ARG A 71 -2.87 -0.14 7.87
N ILE A 72 -3.00 0.00 9.19
CA ILE A 72 -3.83 1.04 9.81
C ILE A 72 -2.94 2.21 10.22
N SER A 73 -2.88 3.23 9.38
CA SER A 73 -2.09 4.44 9.64
C SER A 73 -2.56 5.62 8.79
N LYS A 74 -2.16 6.83 9.18
CA LYS A 74 -2.28 8.02 8.32
C LYS A 74 -1.59 7.82 6.97
N ALA A 75 -0.42 7.19 6.96
CA ALA A 75 0.32 6.89 5.74
C ALA A 75 -0.50 6.03 4.78
N THR A 76 -1.29 5.08 5.30
CA THR A 76 -2.22 4.29 4.48
C THR A 76 -3.32 5.13 3.86
N ILE A 77 -3.92 6.06 4.60
CA ILE A 77 -4.98 6.95 4.08
C ILE A 77 -4.45 7.76 2.88
N LYS A 78 -3.21 8.25 2.97
CA LYS A 78 -2.53 8.89 1.84
C LYS A 78 -2.27 7.91 0.69
N TYR A 79 -1.70 6.75 1.00
CA TYR A 79 -1.33 5.73 0.01
C TYR A 79 -2.52 5.27 -0.85
N ILE A 80 -3.68 5.08 -0.23
CA ILE A 80 -4.87 4.62 -0.96
C ILE A 80 -5.47 5.73 -1.84
N GLY A 81 -5.16 7.00 -1.60
CA GLY A 81 -5.46 8.06 -2.56
C GLY A 81 -5.98 9.39 -2.02
N PHE A 82 -5.92 9.66 -0.71
CA PHE A 82 -6.26 11.00 -0.20
C PHE A 82 -5.06 11.97 -0.23
N LYS A 83 -5.34 13.26 -0.43
CA LYS A 83 -4.39 14.36 -0.20
C LYS A 83 -3.99 14.42 1.28
N GLN A 84 -2.84 15.02 1.55
CA GLN A 84 -2.26 15.12 2.90
C GLN A 84 -3.24 15.74 3.90
N GLU A 85 -3.86 16.86 3.53
CA GLU A 85 -4.76 17.63 4.41
C GLU A 85 -6.00 16.80 4.79
N LYS A 86 -6.55 16.06 3.81
CA LYS A 86 -7.70 15.19 4.04
C LYS A 86 -7.31 13.98 4.88
N ALA A 87 -6.15 13.38 4.63
CA ALA A 87 -5.62 12.28 5.42
C ALA A 87 -5.36 12.67 6.89
N ASP A 88 -4.82 13.86 7.15
CA ASP A 88 -4.63 14.38 8.51
C ASP A 88 -5.97 14.49 9.25
N ARG A 89 -7.00 15.02 8.59
CA ARG A 89 -8.35 15.15 9.17
C ARG A 89 -8.98 13.80 9.48
N ILE A 90 -8.97 12.87 8.52
CA ILE A 90 -9.56 11.52 8.70
C ILE A 90 -8.82 10.79 9.82
N TRP A 91 -7.48 10.85 9.83
CA TRP A 91 -6.69 10.21 10.88
C TRP A 91 -6.96 10.78 12.27
N TYR A 92 -7.05 12.11 12.38
CA TYR A 92 -7.39 12.75 13.66
C TYR A 92 -8.75 12.29 14.18
N GLN A 93 -9.77 12.22 13.31
CA GLN A 93 -11.10 11.75 13.70
C GLN A 93 -11.10 10.27 14.08
N TRP A 94 -10.35 9.44 13.36
CA TRP A 94 -10.15 8.02 13.69
C TRP A 94 -9.52 7.81 15.07
N GLU A 95 -8.46 8.56 15.40
CA GLU A 95 -7.75 8.45 16.68
C GLU A 95 -8.59 8.94 17.87
N ASN A 96 -9.44 9.95 17.64
CA ASN A 96 -10.27 10.57 18.67
C ASN A 96 -11.70 10.01 18.71
N TRP A 97 -12.00 8.95 17.96
CA TRP A 97 -13.33 8.34 17.95
C TRP A 97 -13.72 7.81 19.35
N PRO A 98 -14.94 8.09 19.85
CA PRO A 98 -15.37 7.63 21.17
C PRO A 98 -15.29 6.10 21.30
N ALA A 99 -14.50 5.61 22.27
CA ALA A 99 -14.27 4.18 22.48
C ALA A 99 -15.54 3.36 22.81
N MET A 100 -16.65 4.05 23.14
CA MET A 100 -17.90 3.43 23.57
C MET A 100 -18.77 2.93 22.41
N GLU A 101 -18.43 3.27 21.15
CA GLU A 101 -19.29 2.99 19.99
C GLU A 101 -18.86 1.78 19.14
N PHE A 102 -17.66 1.23 19.29
CA PHE A 102 -17.25 0.00 18.57
C PHE A 102 -16.24 -0.85 19.36
N PRO A 103 -16.55 -2.12 19.70
CA PRO A 103 -15.64 -2.96 20.47
C PRO A 103 -14.39 -3.40 19.70
N HIS A 104 -14.33 -3.27 18.37
CA HIS A 104 -13.14 -3.66 17.60
C HIS A 104 -12.88 -2.73 16.41
N LYS A 105 -11.83 -1.91 16.50
CA LYS A 105 -11.22 -1.22 15.35
C LYS A 105 -10.48 -2.25 14.47
N LEU A 106 -11.24 -3.08 13.76
CA LEU A 106 -10.73 -4.08 12.82
C LEU A 106 -10.22 -3.40 11.55
N GLU A 107 -9.35 -4.09 10.79
CA GLU A 107 -8.85 -3.58 9.50
C GLU A 107 -9.98 -3.30 8.50
N TRP A 108 -11.05 -4.11 8.48
CA TRP A 108 -12.22 -3.86 7.63
C TRP A 108 -12.96 -2.59 8.06
N ALA A 109 -13.15 -2.39 9.36
CA ALA A 109 -13.77 -1.19 9.91
C ALA A 109 -12.95 0.09 9.59
N PHE A 110 -11.62 -0.03 9.48
CA PHE A 110 -10.77 1.10 9.09
C PHE A 110 -10.99 1.51 7.64
N LEU A 111 -10.98 0.57 6.69
CA LEU A 111 -11.17 0.92 5.28
C LEU A 111 -12.58 1.46 5.04
N ASP A 112 -13.61 0.79 5.57
CA ASP A 112 -15.01 1.24 5.41
C ASP A 112 -15.19 2.66 5.95
N TYR A 113 -14.67 2.93 7.15
CA TYR A 113 -14.66 4.27 7.75
C TYR A 113 -13.98 5.33 6.86
N VAL A 114 -12.83 4.99 6.27
CA VAL A 114 -12.11 5.93 5.40
C VAL A 114 -12.88 6.20 4.11
N LEU A 115 -13.56 5.19 3.56
CA LEU A 115 -14.35 5.31 2.33
C LEU A 115 -15.65 6.12 2.52
N GLU A 116 -16.18 6.22 3.74
CA GLU A 116 -17.34 7.08 4.05
C GLU A 116 -17.08 8.58 3.78
N TYR A 117 -15.81 8.99 3.63
CA TYR A 117 -15.46 10.37 3.27
C TYR A 117 -15.63 10.69 1.78
N ILE A 118 -16.01 9.70 0.97
CA ILE A 118 -16.42 9.88 -0.43
C ILE A 118 -17.92 10.13 -0.46
N ASP A 119 -18.30 11.39 -0.70
CA ASP A 119 -19.68 11.84 -0.65
C ASP A 119 -20.40 11.56 -1.99
N CYS A 120 -21.16 10.46 -2.02
CA CYS A 120 -21.97 10.07 -3.18
C CYS A 120 -23.13 11.03 -3.49
N SER A 121 -23.43 12.02 -2.65
CA SER A 121 -24.48 13.00 -2.97
C SER A 121 -24.06 13.97 -4.08
N ARG A 122 -22.76 14.05 -4.38
CA ARG A 122 -22.16 14.88 -5.45
C ARG A 122 -21.51 14.04 -6.54
N ASP A 123 -22.01 12.82 -6.71
CA ASP A 123 -21.45 11.88 -7.65
C ASP A 123 -21.71 12.32 -9.09
N VAL A 124 -20.78 11.98 -9.97
CA VAL A 124 -20.86 12.33 -11.39
C VAL A 124 -20.78 11.07 -12.24
N TYR A 125 -21.59 11.06 -13.29
CA TYR A 125 -21.65 10.02 -14.33
C TYR A 125 -21.34 10.61 -15.71
N GLU A 126 -20.89 11.87 -15.76
CA GLU A 126 -20.64 12.59 -17.01
C GLU A 126 -19.40 12.06 -17.72
N GLU A 127 -19.36 12.15 -19.06
CA GLU A 127 -18.19 11.71 -19.83
C GLU A 127 -16.98 12.65 -19.66
N GLU A 128 -17.23 13.91 -19.27
CA GLU A 128 -16.22 14.96 -19.19
C GLU A 128 -15.30 14.77 -17.99
N ASP A 129 -13.99 14.65 -18.25
CA ASP A 129 -12.96 14.49 -17.23
C ASP A 129 -12.93 15.66 -16.22
N SER A 130 -13.31 16.87 -16.62
CA SER A 130 -13.37 18.05 -15.74
C SER A 130 -14.37 17.86 -14.59
N ALA A 131 -15.56 17.34 -14.87
CA ALA A 131 -16.57 17.09 -13.83
C ALA A 131 -16.08 16.04 -12.81
N TRP A 132 -15.37 15.02 -13.29
CA TRP A 132 -14.75 14.00 -12.43
C TRP A 132 -13.65 14.59 -11.54
N ARG A 133 -12.78 15.43 -12.11
CA ARG A 133 -11.73 16.10 -11.34
C ARG A 133 -12.32 17.01 -10.27
N ASP A 134 -13.34 17.80 -10.60
CA ASP A 134 -14.01 18.68 -9.64
C ASP A 134 -14.65 17.88 -8.48
N ALA A 135 -15.32 16.76 -8.79
CA ALA A 135 -15.87 15.86 -7.79
C ALA A 135 -14.78 15.28 -6.87
N MET A 136 -13.73 14.70 -7.45
CA MET A 136 -12.60 14.11 -6.73
C MET A 136 -11.83 15.15 -5.89
N ASP A 137 -11.66 16.36 -6.40
CA ASP A 137 -11.04 17.46 -5.66
C ASP A 137 -11.87 17.87 -4.44
N SER A 138 -13.21 17.89 -4.57
CA SER A 138 -14.11 18.20 -3.46
C SER A 138 -14.03 17.16 -2.32
N TRP A 139 -13.75 15.89 -2.66
CA TRP A 139 -13.54 14.83 -1.67
C TRP A 139 -12.11 14.82 -1.10
N GLY A 140 -11.17 15.52 -1.73
CA GLY A 140 -9.77 15.59 -1.32
C GLY A 140 -8.94 14.42 -1.84
N ILE A 141 -9.27 13.88 -3.02
CA ILE A 141 -8.52 12.81 -3.69
C ILE A 141 -7.24 13.34 -4.30
N SER A 142 -6.14 12.60 -4.16
CA SER A 142 -4.82 12.96 -4.70
C SER A 142 -4.81 12.94 -6.22
N LEU A 143 -4.02 13.84 -6.84
CA LEU A 143 -3.86 13.88 -8.30
C LEU A 143 -3.41 12.54 -8.87
N ASP A 144 -2.51 11.83 -8.17
CA ASP A 144 -2.02 10.51 -8.56
C ASP A 144 -3.14 9.46 -8.70
N LEU A 145 -4.15 9.50 -7.81
CA LEU A 145 -5.31 8.62 -7.95
C LEU A 145 -6.27 9.15 -9.04
N GLN A 146 -6.46 10.46 -9.16
CA GLN A 146 -7.29 11.04 -10.21
C GLN A 146 -6.77 10.67 -11.60
N ASP A 147 -5.46 10.80 -11.83
CA ASP A 147 -4.82 10.53 -13.11
C ASP A 147 -4.87 9.03 -13.45
N ALA A 148 -4.77 8.15 -12.46
CA ALA A 148 -4.93 6.71 -12.66
C ALA A 148 -6.37 6.33 -13.04
N ILE A 149 -7.38 7.00 -12.48
CA ILE A 149 -8.80 6.76 -12.81
C ILE A 149 -9.14 7.33 -14.19
N LEU A 150 -8.59 8.50 -14.52
CA LEU A 150 -8.86 9.23 -15.77
C LEU A 150 -7.89 8.87 -16.90
N ASP A 151 -7.09 7.80 -16.76
CA ASP A 151 -6.22 7.32 -17.83
C ASP A 151 -7.08 7.00 -19.07
N PRO A 152 -6.79 7.59 -20.24
CA PRO A 152 -7.54 7.36 -21.46
C PRO A 152 -7.67 5.87 -21.83
N LEU A 153 -6.72 5.03 -21.43
CA LEU A 153 -6.76 3.58 -21.65
C LEU A 153 -7.94 2.90 -20.94
N PHE A 154 -8.46 3.51 -19.87
CA PHE A 154 -9.58 2.98 -19.09
C PHE A 154 -10.90 3.71 -19.35
N LYS A 155 -10.97 4.63 -20.34
CA LYS A 155 -12.17 5.43 -20.60
C LYS A 155 -13.42 4.57 -20.80
N GLU A 156 -13.36 3.54 -21.64
CA GLU A 156 -14.51 2.65 -21.90
C GLU A 156 -14.97 1.91 -20.64
N ILE A 157 -14.03 1.51 -19.77
CA ILE A 157 -14.34 0.84 -18.51
C ILE A 157 -14.96 1.84 -17.53
N ARG A 158 -14.44 3.06 -17.47
CA ARG A 158 -14.88 4.14 -16.59
C ARG A 158 -16.36 4.48 -16.79
N GLU A 159 -16.89 4.36 -18.00
CA GLU A 159 -18.31 4.58 -18.32
C GLU A 159 -19.27 3.55 -17.68
N ALA A 160 -18.75 2.45 -17.12
CA ALA A 160 -19.58 1.41 -16.50
C ALA A 160 -20.11 1.77 -15.10
N ASP A 161 -19.56 2.79 -14.44
CA ASP A 161 -19.92 3.16 -13.07
C ASP A 161 -19.69 4.65 -12.79
N THR A 162 -20.10 5.12 -11.61
CA THR A 162 -19.96 6.50 -11.20
C THR A 162 -18.55 6.84 -10.70
N CYS A 163 -18.22 8.13 -10.67
CA CYS A 163 -16.94 8.61 -10.16
C CYS A 163 -16.66 8.14 -8.72
N ALA A 164 -17.66 8.21 -7.83
CA ALA A 164 -17.50 7.78 -6.45
C ALA A 164 -17.20 6.28 -6.34
N GLU A 165 -17.87 5.44 -7.12
CA GLU A 165 -17.62 3.99 -7.09
C GLU A 165 -16.23 3.66 -7.64
N TRP A 166 -15.79 4.28 -8.74
CA TRP A 166 -14.42 4.10 -9.24
C TRP A 166 -13.34 4.55 -8.25
N VAL A 167 -13.57 5.66 -7.54
CA VAL A 167 -12.68 6.12 -6.47
C VAL A 167 -12.61 5.09 -5.35
N LYS A 168 -13.77 4.63 -4.84
CA LYS A 168 -13.82 3.64 -3.76
C LYS A 168 -13.18 2.32 -4.17
N ASP A 169 -13.45 1.83 -5.37
CA ASP A 169 -12.88 0.57 -5.87
C ASP A 169 -11.38 0.67 -6.07
N SER A 170 -10.89 1.78 -6.61
CA SER A 170 -9.45 2.03 -6.73
C SER A 170 -8.76 2.07 -5.36
N MET A 171 -9.38 2.73 -4.36
CA MET A 171 -8.90 2.74 -2.97
C MET A 171 -8.90 1.35 -2.34
N ARG A 172 -9.98 0.57 -2.52
CA ARG A 172 -10.10 -0.82 -2.06
C ARG A 172 -9.00 -1.69 -2.69
N MET A 173 -8.74 -1.54 -3.99
CA MET A 173 -7.69 -2.26 -4.70
C MET A 173 -6.31 -1.90 -4.17
N ARG A 174 -5.99 -0.61 -3.97
CA ARG A 174 -4.72 -0.18 -3.36
C ARG A 174 -4.55 -0.75 -1.95
N PHE A 175 -5.60 -0.73 -1.13
CA PHE A 175 -5.57 -1.31 0.22
C PHE A 175 -5.39 -2.84 0.23
N ARG A 176 -6.04 -3.55 -0.70
CA ARG A 176 -5.84 -4.99 -0.92
C ARG A 176 -4.40 -5.28 -1.37
N GLY A 177 -3.81 -4.42 -2.21
CA GLY A 177 -2.42 -4.51 -2.63
C GLY A 177 -1.44 -4.52 -1.44
N LEU A 178 -1.72 -3.76 -0.38
CA LEU A 178 -0.93 -3.80 0.86
C LEU A 178 -0.94 -5.19 1.54
N GLU A 179 -2.02 -5.96 1.39
CA GLU A 179 -2.11 -7.32 1.95
C GLU A 179 -1.28 -8.30 1.10
N VAL A 180 -1.25 -8.10 -0.21
CA VAL A 180 -0.38 -8.87 -1.11
C VAL A 180 1.10 -8.60 -0.77
N ILE A 181 1.48 -7.34 -0.56
CA ILE A 181 2.84 -6.97 -0.13
C ILE A 181 3.18 -7.63 1.21
N ARG A 182 2.23 -7.59 2.16
CA ARG A 182 2.40 -8.21 3.49
C ARG A 182 2.64 -9.71 3.43
N LYS A 183 1.79 -10.43 2.69
CA LYS A 183 1.97 -11.88 2.49
C LYS A 183 3.30 -12.20 1.81
N THR A 184 3.65 -11.43 0.77
CA THR A 184 4.94 -11.60 0.07
C THR A 184 6.13 -11.39 1.03
N SER A 185 6.03 -10.43 1.95
CA SER A 185 7.05 -10.20 2.98
C SER A 185 7.16 -11.35 3.97
N GLN A 186 6.02 -11.89 4.42
CA GLN A 186 5.96 -13.06 5.30
C GLN A 186 6.53 -14.31 4.64
N ASP A 187 6.22 -14.53 3.36
CA ASP A 187 6.74 -15.67 2.59
C ASP A 187 8.27 -15.59 2.43
N ARG A 188 8.81 -14.39 2.19
CA ARG A 188 10.27 -14.17 2.17
C ARG A 188 10.91 -14.44 3.52
N GLU A 189 10.33 -13.95 4.61
CA GLU A 189 10.85 -14.24 5.96
C GLU A 189 10.84 -15.74 6.25
N LYS A 190 9.75 -16.44 5.90
CA LYS A 190 9.67 -17.89 6.06
C LYS A 190 10.77 -18.60 5.28
N ALA A 191 11.00 -18.23 4.02
CA ALA A 191 12.08 -18.80 3.22
C ALA A 191 13.47 -18.54 3.84
N LEU A 192 13.70 -17.37 4.43
CA LEU A 192 14.95 -17.07 5.15
C LEU A 192 15.14 -17.97 6.38
N LEU A 193 14.07 -18.25 7.13
CA LEU A 193 14.12 -19.15 8.28
C LEU A 193 14.36 -20.61 7.87
N ASP A 194 13.71 -21.06 6.79
CA ASP A 194 13.87 -22.40 6.25
C ASP A 194 15.31 -22.64 5.76
N CYS A 195 15.90 -21.69 5.03
CA CYS A 195 17.31 -21.76 4.61
C CYS A 195 18.29 -21.80 5.79
N ARG A 196 17.99 -21.09 6.89
CA ARG A 196 18.83 -21.12 8.11
C ARG A 196 18.70 -22.43 8.89
N SER A 197 17.58 -23.13 8.73
CA SER A 197 17.27 -24.36 9.46
C SER A 197 17.77 -25.63 8.78
N GLN A 198 18.41 -25.53 7.61
CA GLN A 198 19.08 -26.63 6.92
C GLN A 198 20.61 -26.60 7.14
N PRO A 199 21.15 -27.16 8.24
CA PRO A 199 22.58 -27.42 8.37
C PRO A 199 23.00 -28.59 7.46
N GLY A 200 24.21 -28.45 6.89
CA GLY A 200 24.69 -29.24 5.76
C GLY A 200 24.68 -30.76 5.91
N VAL A 201 24.37 -31.42 4.80
CA VAL A 201 24.77 -32.81 4.55
C VAL A 201 26.29 -32.80 4.36
N THR A 202 27.03 -33.00 5.45
CA THR A 202 28.44 -33.39 5.39
C THR A 202 28.51 -34.77 4.75
N ASN A 203 28.92 -34.81 3.47
CA ASN A 203 29.46 -36.02 2.86
C ASN A 203 30.73 -36.41 3.65
N ILE A 204 30.61 -37.42 4.49
CA ILE A 204 31.75 -38.16 4.99
C ILE A 204 32.13 -39.11 3.85
N ALA A 205 33.05 -38.66 3.00
CA ALA A 205 33.81 -39.57 2.16
C ALA A 205 34.75 -40.33 3.10
N SER A 206 34.35 -41.54 3.46
CA SER A 206 35.27 -42.57 3.93
C SER A 206 35.90 -43.20 2.69
N ASP A 207 37.09 -42.71 2.33
CA ASP A 207 38.04 -43.45 1.50
C ASP A 207 38.86 -44.39 2.39
N ASP A 208 39.19 -45.53 1.79
CA ASP A 208 39.76 -46.78 2.31
C ASP A 208 41.08 -46.67 3.10
#